data_AF-A0A7S7TVZ3-F1
#
_entry.id   AF-A0A7S7TVZ3-F1
#
_cell.length_a   1.000
_cell.length_b   1.000
_cell.length_c   1.000
_cell.angle_alpha   90.00
_cell.angle_beta   90.00
_cell.angle_gamma   90.00
#
_symmetry.space_group_name_H-M   'P 1'
#
loop_
_entity.id
_entity.type
_entity.pdbx_description
1 polymer ?
#
loop_
_entity_poly.entity_id
_entity_poly.type
_entity_poly.pdbx_seq_one_letter_code
_entity_poly.pdbx_strand_id
1 'polypeptide(L)'
;MTLSDLPQTSVSAAAPASRPIPQEASLSAAAGEAFVYALPLIEMAAVRRNSLGRAGAQNTLSHQRELIDHRARWVTTPNNDTLYSIAWLDLTQGAVRLTIPPTGDRYFSAALMDMYTNNNAVLGTRTIGNAGATFTIIGPDQTGSGPDVVRVATPHAWLLIRTLVDGAADLVAARRIQDGFKLEGPSGSPPNDYAERNAAAPALFASIQSLMTSDPPPATDTAILRRIAASLQPTAPAAAEAIAHGVAAARTALMAGRRRMEFIDGWSYPRANLGNFDQDYRYRAAVALWGIGALPVAEAMYMRAAGNRENGFFDGMADYQLHLPARLPLNGFWSLTMYEVADDNQLFLTENPLGRYAIGDRTEGLRRNPDGSITIWIGRNDPGGDRTANWLPAPKRGPFSLIMRCYLPRQEMLAGRWRLPAVREAGG
;
A
#
# COMPACT_ATOMS: atom_id res chain seq x y z
N MET A 1 -14.48 -8.13 41.51
CA MET A 1 -13.41 -8.68 42.37
C MET A 1 -12.23 -7.72 42.26
N THR A 2 -11.96 -6.96 43.31
CA THR A 2 -11.02 -5.84 43.31
C THR A 2 -9.57 -6.31 43.50
N LEU A 3 -8.66 -5.64 42.78
CA LEU A 3 -7.24 -5.95 42.57
C LEU A 3 -6.32 -5.75 43.80
N SER A 4 -6.83 -5.84 45.02
CA SER A 4 -6.13 -5.31 46.20
C SER A 4 -5.28 -6.33 46.98
N ASP A 5 -5.39 -7.64 46.76
CA ASP A 5 -4.86 -8.65 47.71
C ASP A 5 -3.96 -9.74 47.10
N LEU A 6 -2.87 -9.38 46.42
CA LEU A 6 -1.79 -10.36 46.13
C LEU A 6 -0.46 -9.95 46.78
N PRO A 7 0.19 -10.85 47.55
CA PRO A 7 1.40 -10.54 48.31
C PRO A 7 2.61 -10.37 47.41
N GLN A 8 3.35 -9.28 47.60
CA GLN A 8 4.65 -9.06 46.97
C GLN A 8 5.78 -9.65 47.82
N THR A 9 6.46 -10.67 47.28
CA THR A 9 7.77 -11.10 47.80
C THR A 9 8.87 -10.34 47.06
N SER A 10 9.68 -9.63 47.83
CA SER A 10 10.82 -8.82 47.41
C SER A 10 12.06 -9.67 47.13
N VAL A 11 12.69 -9.44 45.97
CA VAL A 11 14.13 -9.63 45.79
C VAL A 11 14.66 -8.41 45.04
N SER A 12 15.41 -7.58 45.76
CA SER A 12 16.07 -6.39 45.25
C SER A 12 17.35 -6.78 44.52
N ALA A 13 17.39 -6.52 43.21
CA ALA A 13 18.62 -6.27 42.48
C ALA A 13 18.44 -4.91 41.79
N ALA A 14 19.08 -3.88 42.35
CA ALA A 14 18.99 -2.51 41.83
C ALA A 14 19.68 -2.42 40.46
N ALA A 15 18.87 -2.42 39.40
CA ALA A 15 19.29 -1.90 38.10
C ALA A 15 19.54 -0.39 38.21
N PRO A 16 20.52 0.18 37.48
CA PRO A 16 20.77 1.62 37.52
C PRO A 16 19.51 2.38 37.09
N ALA A 17 19.04 3.29 37.94
CA ALA A 17 17.89 4.13 37.66
C ALA A 17 18.18 4.99 36.42
N SER A 18 17.45 4.73 35.34
CA SER A 18 17.41 5.59 34.16
C SER A 18 16.96 6.99 34.58
N ARG A 19 17.76 8.02 34.26
CA ARG A 19 17.41 9.44 34.48
C ARG A 19 15.99 9.69 33.94
N PRO A 20 15.08 10.29 34.72
CA PRO A 20 13.75 10.62 34.22
C PRO A 20 13.89 11.59 33.04
N ILE A 21 13.26 11.24 31.92
CA ILE A 21 13.16 12.12 30.75
C ILE A 21 12.35 13.34 31.16
N PRO A 22 12.76 14.58 30.83
CA PRO A 22 11.96 15.77 31.09
C PRO A 22 10.53 15.61 30.56
N GLN A 23 9.53 16.06 31.33
CA GLN A 23 8.10 15.85 31.03
C GLN A 23 7.73 16.29 29.60
N GLU A 24 8.26 17.42 29.13
CA GLU A 24 8.06 17.92 27.77
C GLU A 24 8.63 16.99 26.69
N ALA A 25 9.81 16.40 26.91
CA ALA A 25 10.43 15.45 25.99
C ALA A 25 9.65 14.13 25.96
N SER A 26 9.11 13.68 27.10
CA SER A 26 8.20 12.54 27.18
C SER A 26 6.90 12.79 26.42
N LEU A 27 6.32 13.98 26.56
CA LEU A 27 5.09 14.37 25.88
C LEU A 27 5.28 14.48 24.35
N SER A 28 6.36 15.12 23.91
CA SER A 28 6.72 15.21 22.49
C SER A 28 6.93 13.83 21.85
N ALA A 29 7.65 12.94 22.53
CA ALA A 29 7.83 11.56 22.07
C ALA A 29 6.49 10.81 21.96
N ALA A 30 5.62 10.92 22.97
CA ALA A 30 4.30 10.29 22.97
C ALA A 30 3.39 10.83 21.87
N ALA A 31 3.41 12.15 21.61
CA ALA A 31 2.66 12.76 20.52
C ALA A 31 3.13 12.28 19.15
N GLY A 32 4.44 12.18 18.95
CA GLY A 32 5.02 11.61 17.73
C GLY A 32 4.65 10.14 17.54
N GLU A 33 4.67 9.34 18.62
CA GLU A 33 4.27 7.93 18.57
C GLU A 33 2.78 7.75 18.27
N ALA A 34 1.91 8.56 18.89
CA ALA A 34 0.48 8.57 18.61
C ALA A 34 0.20 8.92 17.14
N PHE A 35 0.91 9.92 16.60
CA PHE A 35 0.81 10.28 15.19
C PHE A 35 1.22 9.13 14.27
N VAL A 36 2.37 8.49 14.51
CA VAL A 36 2.82 7.34 13.71
C VAL A 36 1.80 6.19 13.78
N TYR A 37 1.29 5.88 14.98
CA TYR A 37 0.30 4.82 15.16
C TYR A 37 -0.96 5.05 14.33
N ALA A 38 -1.49 6.27 14.37
CA ALA A 38 -2.78 6.65 13.80
C ALA A 38 -2.73 7.18 12.36
N LEU A 39 -1.53 7.43 11.82
CA LEU A 39 -1.38 7.90 10.43
C LEU A 39 -2.13 7.04 9.40
N PRO A 40 -2.12 5.69 9.47
CA PRO A 40 -2.92 4.85 8.57
C PRO A 40 -4.42 5.19 8.60
N LEU A 41 -5.00 5.49 9.77
CA LEU A 41 -6.42 5.88 9.88
C LEU A 41 -6.71 7.18 9.14
N ILE A 42 -5.84 8.18 9.30
CA ILE A 42 -5.97 9.49 8.63
C ILE A 42 -5.87 9.34 7.11
N GLU A 43 -4.91 8.54 6.63
CA GLU A 43 -4.76 8.28 5.19
C GLU A 43 -5.95 7.47 4.64
N MET A 44 -6.43 6.46 5.37
CA MET A 44 -7.63 5.69 5.00
C MET A 44 -8.87 6.58 4.96
N ALA A 45 -9.07 7.48 5.93
CA ALA A 45 -10.17 8.44 5.93
C ALA A 45 -10.11 9.39 4.71
N ALA A 46 -8.90 9.85 4.34
CA ALA A 46 -8.70 10.67 3.15
C ALA A 46 -9.04 9.90 1.85
N VAL A 47 -8.58 8.65 1.72
CA VAL A 47 -8.93 7.80 0.57
C VAL A 47 -10.42 7.49 0.53
N ARG A 48 -11.07 7.28 1.68
CA ARG A 48 -12.52 7.09 1.81
C ARG A 48 -13.30 8.26 1.27
N ARG A 49 -13.03 9.46 1.77
CA ARG A 49 -13.64 10.70 1.29
C ARG A 49 -13.47 10.88 -0.23
N ASN A 50 -12.24 10.72 -0.73
CA ASN A 50 -11.93 10.90 -2.16
C ASN A 50 -12.61 9.85 -3.05
N SER A 51 -12.76 8.61 -2.57
CA SER A 51 -13.40 7.54 -3.32
C SER A 51 -14.92 7.72 -3.37
N LEU A 52 -15.53 8.19 -2.28
CA LEU A 52 -16.97 8.45 -2.22
C LEU A 52 -17.41 9.61 -3.11
N GLY A 53 -16.53 10.59 -3.37
CA GLY A 53 -16.78 11.60 -4.40
C GLY A 53 -17.06 11.01 -5.80
N ARG A 54 -16.62 9.76 -6.06
CA ARG A 54 -16.92 9.03 -7.30
C ARG A 54 -18.04 7.99 -7.14
N ALA A 55 -18.08 7.27 -6.02
CA ALA A 55 -19.04 6.20 -5.77
C ALA A 55 -20.42 6.69 -5.31
N GLY A 56 -20.51 7.91 -4.78
CA GLY A 56 -21.72 8.50 -4.22
C GLY A 56 -22.02 8.07 -2.78
N ALA A 57 -21.93 6.78 -2.48
CA ALA A 57 -22.26 6.23 -1.15
C ALA A 57 -21.34 5.06 -0.73
N GLN A 58 -21.28 4.81 0.58
CA GLN A 58 -20.67 3.59 1.12
C GLN A 58 -21.51 2.36 0.72
N ASN A 59 -20.89 1.17 0.72
CA ASN A 59 -21.45 -0.08 0.22
C ASN A 59 -21.86 -0.05 -1.26
N THR A 60 -21.30 0.88 -2.04
CA THR A 60 -21.49 0.99 -3.50
C THR A 60 -20.17 0.75 -4.22
N LEU A 61 -20.19 -0.14 -5.21
CA LEU A 61 -19.02 -0.45 -6.03
C LEU A 61 -18.86 0.58 -7.16
N SER A 62 -17.66 1.15 -7.28
CA SER A 62 -17.28 2.07 -8.35
C SER A 62 -16.16 1.47 -9.20
N HIS A 63 -16.31 1.50 -10.52
CA HIS A 63 -15.35 0.92 -11.45
C HIS A 63 -14.55 2.01 -12.16
N GLN A 64 -13.23 1.98 -11.98
CA GLN A 64 -12.32 2.65 -12.89
C GLN A 64 -12.18 1.80 -14.15
N ARG A 65 -12.65 2.34 -15.29
CA ARG A 65 -12.74 1.62 -16.56
C ARG A 65 -11.49 1.74 -17.44
N GLU A 66 -10.57 2.63 -17.09
CA GLU A 66 -9.32 2.86 -17.80
C GLU A 66 -8.13 2.52 -16.89
N LEU A 67 -7.06 2.00 -17.49
CA LEU A 67 -5.77 1.92 -16.81
C LEU A 67 -5.29 3.33 -16.44
N ILE A 68 -4.59 3.45 -15.31
CA ILE A 68 -4.08 4.75 -14.86
C ILE A 68 -2.96 5.21 -15.80
N ASP A 69 -3.05 6.46 -16.27
CA ASP A 69 -2.01 7.11 -17.07
C ASP A 69 -1.34 8.28 -16.34
N HIS A 70 -0.46 8.98 -17.06
CA HIS A 70 0.30 10.14 -16.58
C HIS A 70 -0.52 11.34 -16.09
N ARG A 71 -1.82 11.39 -16.39
CA ARG A 71 -2.73 12.47 -15.96
C ARG A 71 -3.21 12.27 -14.53
N ALA A 72 -3.14 11.04 -14.00
CA ALA A 72 -3.55 10.77 -12.62
C ALA A 72 -2.49 11.28 -11.62
N ARG A 73 -2.92 12.20 -10.74
CA ARG A 73 -2.07 12.78 -9.68
C ARG A 73 -2.63 12.60 -8.27
N TRP A 74 -3.74 11.90 -8.12
CA TRP A 74 -4.41 11.69 -6.83
C TRP A 74 -3.81 10.54 -6.01
N VAL A 75 -2.91 9.74 -6.59
CA VAL A 75 -2.19 8.65 -5.91
C VAL A 75 -0.75 8.56 -6.42
N THR A 76 0.20 8.34 -5.52
CA THR A 76 1.60 8.07 -5.87
C THR A 76 1.80 6.60 -6.22
N THR A 77 2.71 6.30 -7.14
CA THR A 77 3.04 4.94 -7.62
C THR A 77 1.84 4.13 -8.15
N PRO A 78 0.92 4.71 -8.94
CA PRO A 78 -0.22 3.95 -9.46
C PRO A 78 0.25 2.76 -10.31
N ASN A 79 -0.50 1.67 -10.23
CA ASN A 79 -0.32 0.51 -11.08
C ASN A 79 -0.87 0.80 -12.50
N ASN A 80 -0.26 0.20 -13.54
CA ASN A 80 -0.69 0.27 -14.94
C ASN A 80 -0.94 -1.12 -15.57
N ASP A 81 -1.21 -2.12 -14.74
CA ASP A 81 -1.47 -3.52 -15.10
C ASP A 81 -2.93 -3.93 -14.93
N THR A 82 -3.64 -3.30 -13.98
CA THR A 82 -4.96 -3.74 -13.54
C THR A 82 -5.97 -2.59 -13.51
N LEU A 83 -7.21 -2.86 -13.90
CA LEU A 83 -8.35 -2.00 -13.59
C LEU A 83 -8.70 -2.10 -12.11
N TYR A 84 -9.15 -0.99 -11.53
CA TYR A 84 -9.60 -0.93 -10.15
C TYR A 84 -11.13 -0.87 -10.05
N SER A 85 -11.69 -1.69 -9.18
CA SER A 85 -13.05 -1.51 -8.66
C SER A 85 -12.95 -1.27 -7.15
N ILE A 86 -13.59 -0.22 -6.66
CA ILE A 86 -13.43 0.27 -5.30
C ILE A 86 -14.79 0.36 -4.63
N ALA A 87 -14.90 -0.12 -3.40
CA ALA A 87 -15.99 0.23 -2.49
C ALA A 87 -15.43 0.51 -1.09
N TRP A 88 -16.07 1.44 -0.39
CA TRP A 88 -15.88 1.61 1.04
C TRP A 88 -17.05 0.98 1.75
N LEU A 89 -16.75 -0.01 2.59
CA LEU A 89 -17.74 -0.76 3.32
C LEU A 89 -18.07 -0.05 4.63
N ASP A 90 -19.36 0.07 4.90
CA ASP A 90 -19.92 0.42 6.21
C ASP A 90 -20.71 -0.80 6.71
N LEU A 91 -20.13 -1.50 7.68
CA LEU A 91 -20.69 -2.71 8.25
C LEU A 91 -21.48 -2.41 9.52
N THR A 92 -21.67 -1.14 9.91
CA THR A 92 -22.38 -0.77 11.15
C THR A 92 -23.88 -1.11 11.07
N GLN A 93 -24.44 -1.14 9.86
CA GLN A 93 -25.86 -1.42 9.61
C GLN A 93 -26.15 -2.87 9.21
N GLY A 94 -25.12 -3.71 9.09
CA GLY A 94 -25.28 -5.11 8.71
C GLY A 94 -24.17 -5.63 7.80
N ALA A 95 -24.28 -6.90 7.43
CA ALA A 95 -23.35 -7.55 6.54
C ALA A 95 -23.51 -7.04 5.09
N VAL A 96 -22.43 -7.15 4.32
CA VAL A 96 -22.42 -6.84 2.88
C VAL A 96 -22.08 -8.11 2.10
N ARG A 97 -22.83 -8.40 1.05
CA ARG A 97 -22.60 -9.53 0.15
C ARG A 97 -21.76 -9.06 -1.05
N LEU A 98 -20.59 -9.66 -1.23
CA LEU A 98 -19.72 -9.47 -2.38
C LEU A 98 -19.84 -10.66 -3.32
N THR A 99 -20.33 -10.45 -4.54
CA THR A 99 -20.32 -11.46 -5.60
C THR A 99 -19.15 -11.19 -6.53
N ILE A 100 -18.31 -12.21 -6.70
CA ILE A 100 -17.16 -12.26 -7.61
C ILE A 100 -17.57 -13.13 -8.79
N PRO A 101 -17.56 -12.61 -10.04
CA PRO A 101 -17.93 -13.39 -11.21
C PRO A 101 -16.81 -14.40 -11.54
N PRO A 102 -17.09 -15.44 -12.34
CA PRO A 102 -16.05 -16.22 -12.97
C PRO A 102 -15.12 -15.32 -13.78
N THR A 103 -13.80 -15.51 -13.66
CA THR A 103 -12.80 -14.64 -14.31
C THR A 103 -12.00 -15.34 -15.42
N GLY A 104 -12.28 -16.62 -15.69
CA GLY A 104 -11.46 -17.44 -16.57
C GLY A 104 -10.04 -17.57 -16.01
N ASP A 105 -9.00 -17.49 -16.83
CA ASP A 105 -7.61 -17.55 -16.35
C ASP A 105 -7.06 -16.19 -15.89
N ARG A 106 -7.88 -15.13 -15.93
CA ARG A 106 -7.46 -13.77 -15.62
C ARG A 106 -7.14 -13.60 -14.15
N TYR A 107 -5.96 -13.04 -13.86
CA TYR A 107 -5.65 -12.63 -12.49
C TYR A 107 -6.65 -11.58 -11.98
N PHE A 108 -7.13 -11.79 -10.75
CA PHE A 108 -7.79 -10.76 -9.97
C PHE A 108 -7.48 -10.91 -8.48
N SER A 109 -7.62 -9.80 -7.76
CA SER A 109 -7.54 -9.77 -6.30
C SER A 109 -8.52 -8.76 -5.73
N ALA A 110 -9.43 -9.18 -4.86
CA ALA A 110 -10.30 -8.34 -4.05
C ALA A 110 -9.73 -8.27 -2.62
N ALA A 111 -8.98 -7.21 -2.35
CA ALA A 111 -8.40 -6.95 -1.03
C ALA A 111 -9.41 -6.25 -0.13
N LEU A 112 -9.65 -6.82 1.05
CA LEU A 112 -10.47 -6.26 2.11
C LEU A 112 -9.54 -5.79 3.23
N MET A 113 -9.44 -4.47 3.38
CA MET A 113 -8.55 -3.84 4.35
C MET A 113 -9.33 -3.16 5.46
N ASP A 114 -8.94 -3.41 6.71
CA ASP A 114 -9.41 -2.63 7.85
C ASP A 114 -8.89 -1.18 7.79
N MET A 115 -9.45 -0.30 8.60
CA MET A 115 -9.05 1.10 8.69
C MET A 115 -7.59 1.31 9.13
N TYR A 116 -6.93 0.28 9.67
CA TYR A 116 -5.51 0.29 10.01
C TYR A 116 -4.62 -0.21 8.86
N THR A 117 -5.16 -0.41 7.66
CA THR A 117 -4.47 -0.86 6.43
C THR A 117 -4.02 -2.32 6.41
N ASN A 118 -4.45 -3.15 7.36
CA ASN A 118 -4.16 -4.59 7.26
C ASN A 118 -5.16 -5.25 6.29
N ASN A 119 -4.67 -6.18 5.47
CA ASN A 119 -5.49 -6.98 4.57
C ASN A 119 -6.10 -8.14 5.36
N ASN A 120 -7.29 -7.95 5.92
CA ASN A 120 -7.97 -9.05 6.65
C ASN A 120 -8.31 -10.22 5.72
N ALA A 121 -8.53 -9.94 4.43
CA ALA A 121 -8.63 -10.96 3.39
C ALA A 121 -8.15 -10.43 2.03
N VAL A 122 -7.64 -11.34 1.21
CA VAL A 122 -7.47 -11.12 -0.24
C VAL A 122 -8.17 -12.26 -0.95
N LEU A 123 -9.36 -11.99 -1.47
CA LEU A 123 -10.15 -12.95 -2.26
C LEU A 123 -9.72 -12.84 -3.72
N GLY A 124 -9.03 -13.83 -4.26
CA GLY A 124 -8.45 -13.71 -5.60
C GLY A 124 -8.04 -15.04 -6.19
N THR A 125 -7.44 -14.97 -7.37
CA THR A 125 -6.89 -16.12 -8.11
C THR A 125 -6.09 -17.08 -7.22
N ARG A 126 -5.28 -16.55 -6.29
CA ARG A 126 -4.47 -17.36 -5.37
C ARG A 126 -5.28 -18.09 -4.28
N THR A 127 -6.33 -17.46 -3.76
CA THR A 127 -6.99 -17.91 -2.54
C THR A 127 -8.29 -18.65 -2.79
N ILE A 128 -9.02 -18.27 -3.83
CA ILE A 128 -10.35 -18.83 -4.16
C ILE A 128 -10.44 -19.35 -5.60
N GLY A 129 -9.35 -19.26 -6.37
CA GLY A 129 -9.35 -19.57 -7.80
C GLY A 129 -10.19 -18.58 -8.60
N ASN A 130 -10.69 -19.02 -9.75
CA ASN A 130 -11.32 -18.15 -10.76
C ASN A 130 -12.76 -18.53 -11.14
N ALA A 131 -13.35 -19.51 -10.46
CA ALA A 131 -14.70 -19.99 -10.74
C ALA A 131 -15.80 -18.97 -10.39
N GLY A 132 -15.46 -17.92 -9.63
CA GLY A 132 -16.43 -17.01 -9.03
C GLY A 132 -17.01 -17.57 -7.73
N ALA A 133 -17.48 -16.69 -6.86
CA ALA A 133 -18.07 -17.04 -5.58
C ALA A 133 -18.77 -15.82 -4.96
N THR A 134 -19.62 -16.07 -3.98
CA THR A 134 -20.30 -15.01 -3.23
C THR A 134 -19.91 -15.10 -1.76
N PHE A 135 -19.39 -14.01 -1.23
CA PHE A 135 -18.95 -13.91 0.16
C PHE A 135 -19.84 -12.96 0.95
N THR A 136 -20.04 -13.27 2.22
CA THR A 136 -20.70 -12.38 3.18
C THR A 136 -19.63 -11.72 4.04
N ILE A 137 -19.47 -10.42 3.90
CA ILE A 137 -18.52 -9.59 4.61
C ILE A 137 -19.20 -9.06 5.87
N ILE A 138 -18.58 -9.29 7.02
CA ILE A 138 -19.13 -8.93 8.33
C ILE A 138 -18.15 -8.08 9.14
N GLY A 139 -18.71 -7.19 9.95
CA GLY A 139 -17.96 -6.36 10.89
C GLY A 139 -17.44 -7.15 12.09
N PRO A 140 -16.61 -6.54 12.96
CA PRO A 140 -15.93 -7.23 14.05
C PRO A 140 -16.91 -7.90 15.04
N ASP A 141 -18.02 -7.24 15.37
CA ASP A 141 -18.96 -7.71 16.41
C ASP A 141 -20.13 -8.54 15.86
N GLN A 142 -20.22 -8.71 14.54
CA GLN A 142 -21.33 -9.42 13.91
C GLN A 142 -21.16 -10.94 14.00
N THR A 143 -22.23 -11.68 14.26
CA THR A 143 -22.16 -13.15 14.27
C THR A 143 -22.16 -13.69 12.84
N GLY A 144 -21.26 -14.63 12.56
CA GLY A 144 -21.17 -15.30 11.25
C GLY A 144 -19.99 -16.26 11.22
N SER A 145 -20.20 -17.41 10.57
CA SER A 145 -19.20 -18.45 10.38
C SER A 145 -19.48 -19.22 9.09
N GLY A 146 -18.47 -19.91 8.56
CA GLY A 146 -18.56 -20.65 7.30
C GLY A 146 -17.47 -20.23 6.32
N PRO A 147 -17.25 -21.02 5.26
CA PRO A 147 -16.16 -20.78 4.30
C PRO A 147 -16.34 -19.48 3.48
N ASP A 148 -17.58 -19.04 3.32
CA ASP A 148 -17.93 -17.84 2.53
C ASP A 148 -18.10 -16.58 3.40
N VAL A 149 -17.86 -16.67 4.70
CA VAL A 149 -17.96 -15.53 5.62
C VAL A 149 -16.58 -14.93 5.84
N VAL A 150 -16.43 -13.63 5.56
CA VAL A 150 -15.19 -12.89 5.74
C VAL A 150 -15.39 -11.79 6.77
N ARG A 151 -14.59 -11.82 7.83
CA ARG A 151 -14.64 -10.82 8.91
C ARG A 151 -13.56 -9.77 8.71
N VAL A 152 -13.94 -8.50 8.77
CA VAL A 152 -13.01 -7.35 8.80
C VAL A 152 -12.85 -6.90 10.25
N ALA A 153 -11.65 -6.46 10.63
CA ALA A 153 -11.32 -6.11 12.00
C ALA A 153 -11.95 -4.78 12.48
N THR A 154 -12.39 -3.92 11.55
CA THR A 154 -13.03 -2.64 11.85
C THR A 154 -14.43 -2.56 11.22
N PRO A 155 -15.36 -1.75 11.78
CA PRO A 155 -16.70 -1.56 11.22
C PRO A 155 -16.69 -0.97 9.81
N HIS A 156 -15.67 -0.17 9.46
CA HIS A 156 -15.45 0.28 8.08
C HIS A 156 -14.28 -0.45 7.44
N ALA A 157 -14.35 -0.65 6.12
CA ALA A 157 -13.29 -1.33 5.37
C ALA A 157 -13.13 -0.77 3.96
N TRP A 158 -11.94 -0.90 3.39
CA TRP A 158 -11.72 -0.65 1.98
C TRP A 158 -11.70 -1.96 1.20
N LEU A 159 -12.65 -2.10 0.28
CA LEU A 159 -12.63 -3.13 -0.76
C LEU A 159 -11.92 -2.56 -2.00
N LEU A 160 -10.75 -3.09 -2.32
CA LEU A 160 -10.00 -2.76 -3.52
C LEU A 160 -9.83 -3.99 -4.40
N ILE A 161 -10.57 -4.02 -5.51
CA ILE A 161 -10.52 -5.08 -6.50
C ILE A 161 -9.59 -4.67 -7.63
N ARG A 162 -8.65 -5.55 -7.97
CA ARG A 162 -7.75 -5.40 -9.11
C ARG A 162 -8.06 -6.47 -10.13
N THR A 163 -8.31 -6.08 -11.37
CA THR A 163 -8.58 -6.99 -12.50
C THR A 163 -7.51 -6.79 -13.55
N LEU A 164 -6.73 -7.82 -13.86
CA LEU A 164 -5.65 -7.74 -14.86
C LEU A 164 -6.18 -7.26 -16.21
N VAL A 165 -5.36 -6.49 -16.93
CA VAL A 165 -5.52 -6.19 -18.36
C VAL A 165 -4.32 -6.78 -19.11
N ASP A 166 -4.59 -7.64 -20.08
CA ASP A 166 -3.59 -8.34 -20.88
C ASP A 166 -3.38 -7.64 -22.24
N GLY A 167 -2.74 -6.47 -22.19
CA GLY A 167 -2.57 -5.61 -23.36
C GLY A 167 -3.80 -4.74 -23.69
N ALA A 168 -3.64 -3.80 -24.62
CA ALA A 168 -4.66 -2.77 -24.88
C ALA A 168 -5.98 -3.35 -25.43
N ALA A 169 -5.90 -4.36 -26.30
CA ALA A 169 -7.08 -5.00 -26.91
C ALA A 169 -7.96 -5.74 -25.89
N ASP A 170 -7.39 -6.15 -24.76
CA ASP A 170 -8.06 -6.93 -23.72
C ASP A 170 -8.90 -6.08 -22.76
N LEU A 171 -8.77 -4.76 -22.83
CA LEU A 171 -9.46 -3.82 -21.94
C LEU A 171 -10.99 -4.02 -21.90
N VAL A 172 -11.60 -4.33 -23.05
CA VAL A 172 -13.04 -4.61 -23.14
C VAL A 172 -13.41 -5.87 -22.35
N ALA A 173 -12.60 -6.93 -22.42
CA ALA A 173 -12.82 -8.16 -21.67
C ALA A 173 -12.64 -7.95 -20.16
N ALA A 174 -11.61 -7.21 -19.75
CA ALA A 174 -11.41 -6.84 -18.35
C ALA A 174 -12.60 -6.02 -17.78
N ARG A 175 -13.17 -5.10 -18.58
CA ARG A 175 -14.38 -4.35 -18.18
C ARG A 175 -15.61 -5.24 -18.00
N ARG A 176 -15.79 -6.25 -18.85
CA ARG A 176 -16.89 -7.23 -18.67
C ARG A 176 -16.75 -8.01 -17.37
N ILE A 177 -15.53 -8.33 -16.95
CA ILE A 177 -15.29 -8.90 -15.62
C ILE A 177 -15.65 -7.89 -14.52
N GLN A 178 -15.28 -6.61 -14.68
CA GLN A 178 -15.71 -5.56 -13.74
C GLN A 178 -17.24 -5.50 -13.59
N ASP A 179 -17.99 -5.58 -14.69
CA ASP A 179 -19.45 -5.55 -14.70
C ASP A 179 -20.11 -6.73 -13.95
N GLY A 180 -19.38 -7.83 -13.78
CA GLY A 180 -19.86 -9.01 -13.07
C GLY A 180 -19.71 -8.94 -11.55
N PHE A 181 -18.89 -8.03 -11.02
CA PHE A 181 -18.80 -7.84 -9.57
C PHE A 181 -20.08 -7.17 -9.05
N LYS A 182 -20.61 -7.67 -7.95
CA LYS A 182 -21.76 -7.07 -7.27
C LYS A 182 -21.49 -6.90 -5.80
N LEU A 183 -22.01 -5.81 -5.25
CA LEU A 183 -21.97 -5.51 -3.84
C LEU A 183 -23.38 -5.16 -3.38
N GLU A 184 -23.90 -5.92 -2.41
CA GLU A 184 -25.27 -5.80 -1.94
C GLU A 184 -25.28 -5.72 -0.42
N GLY A 185 -25.99 -4.75 0.14
CA GLY A 185 -26.08 -4.56 1.58
C GLY A 185 -26.86 -3.29 1.91
N PRO A 186 -27.01 -2.98 3.21
CA PRO A 186 -27.58 -1.72 3.65
C PRO A 186 -26.81 -0.54 3.04
N SER A 187 -27.49 0.55 2.70
CA SER A 187 -26.79 1.78 2.34
C SER A 187 -25.97 2.25 3.54
N GLY A 188 -24.68 2.48 3.35
CA GLY A 188 -23.84 3.01 4.41
C GLY A 188 -24.08 4.50 4.66
N SER A 189 -23.72 4.97 5.84
CA SER A 189 -23.82 6.40 6.19
C SER A 189 -22.71 7.21 5.50
N PRO A 190 -22.90 8.51 5.22
CA PRO A 190 -21.78 9.36 4.84
C PRO A 190 -20.74 9.41 5.97
N PRO A 191 -19.43 9.31 5.68
CA PRO A 191 -18.42 9.46 6.72
C PRO A 191 -18.34 10.92 7.18
N ASN A 192 -17.88 11.12 8.41
CA ASN A 192 -17.54 12.46 8.90
C ASN A 192 -16.36 13.06 8.12
N ASP A 193 -16.20 14.37 8.21
CA ASP A 193 -14.99 15.05 7.77
C ASP A 193 -13.89 14.89 8.82
N TYR A 194 -12.67 14.63 8.34
CA TYR A 194 -11.49 14.43 9.16
C TYR A 194 -10.35 15.33 8.69
N ALA A 195 -9.51 15.74 9.62
CA ALA A 195 -8.31 16.49 9.33
C ALA A 195 -7.35 15.67 8.46
N GLU A 196 -6.74 16.32 7.46
CA GLU A 196 -5.70 15.71 6.65
C GLU A 196 -4.42 15.51 7.45
N ARG A 197 -3.53 14.64 6.96
CA ARG A 197 -2.28 14.33 7.65
C ARG A 197 -1.57 15.60 8.10
N ASN A 198 -1.38 16.60 7.24
CA ASN A 198 -0.60 17.83 7.49
C ASN A 198 -1.30 18.87 8.39
N ALA A 199 -2.49 18.60 8.90
CA ALA A 199 -3.20 19.52 9.78
C ALA A 199 -2.44 19.79 11.10
N ALA A 200 -2.81 20.89 11.75
CA ALA A 200 -2.34 21.23 13.09
C ALA A 200 -2.76 20.17 14.12
N ALA A 201 -1.92 19.96 15.14
CA ALA A 201 -2.09 18.88 16.10
C ALA A 201 -3.49 18.81 16.75
N PRO A 202 -4.13 19.91 17.21
CA PRO A 202 -5.46 19.83 17.82
C PRO A 202 -6.52 19.19 16.91
N ALA A 203 -6.63 19.65 15.67
CA ALA A 203 -7.59 19.11 14.69
C ALA A 203 -7.26 17.65 14.31
N LEU A 204 -5.96 17.34 14.20
CA LEU A 204 -5.48 16.00 13.92
C LEU A 204 -5.85 15.02 15.04
N PHE A 205 -5.56 15.35 16.30
CA PHE A 205 -5.86 14.49 17.44
C PHE A 205 -7.37 14.33 17.67
N ALA A 206 -8.18 15.37 17.43
CA ALA A 206 -9.64 15.25 17.44
C ALA A 206 -10.13 14.25 16.37
N SER A 207 -9.56 14.30 15.17
CA SER A 207 -9.88 13.36 14.08
C SER A 207 -9.44 11.93 14.42
N ILE A 208 -8.24 11.77 14.98
CA ILE A 208 -7.73 10.47 15.45
C ILE A 208 -8.66 9.87 16.51
N GLN A 209 -9.08 10.65 17.51
CA GLN A 209 -9.99 10.17 18.55
C GLN A 209 -11.33 9.73 17.96
N SER A 210 -11.90 10.53 17.04
CA SER A 210 -13.14 10.19 16.35
C SER A 210 -13.00 8.90 15.54
N LEU A 211 -11.92 8.76 14.75
CA LEU A 211 -11.64 7.56 13.95
C LEU A 211 -11.40 6.31 14.81
N MET A 212 -10.65 6.42 15.91
CA MET A 212 -10.44 5.28 16.81
C MET A 212 -11.70 4.91 17.59
N THR A 213 -12.67 5.83 17.72
CA THR A 213 -13.98 5.53 18.30
C THR A 213 -14.87 4.80 17.29
N SER A 214 -14.91 5.24 16.03
CA SER A 214 -15.68 4.58 14.97
C SER A 214 -15.07 3.24 14.53
N ASP A 215 -13.74 3.14 14.59
CA ASP A 215 -12.95 2.00 14.12
C ASP A 215 -11.92 1.62 15.19
N PRO A 216 -12.35 0.88 16.24
CA PRO A 216 -11.52 0.54 17.37
C PRO A 216 -10.21 -0.16 16.98
N PRO A 217 -9.11 0.15 17.68
CA PRO A 217 -7.82 -0.47 17.42
C PRO A 217 -7.84 -1.97 17.77
N PRO A 218 -6.98 -2.79 17.13
CA PRO A 218 -6.83 -4.19 17.48
C PRO A 218 -6.53 -4.36 18.98
N ALA A 219 -7.12 -5.38 19.60
CA ALA A 219 -6.93 -5.64 21.03
C ALA A 219 -5.46 -5.83 21.43
N THR A 220 -4.63 -6.35 20.52
CA THR A 220 -3.18 -6.48 20.66
C THR A 220 -2.48 -5.15 20.98
N ASP A 221 -3.03 -4.04 20.52
CA ASP A 221 -2.41 -2.71 20.61
C ASP A 221 -2.78 -1.98 21.91
N THR A 222 -3.61 -2.60 22.77
CA THR A 222 -4.09 -2.00 24.02
C THR A 222 -2.94 -1.51 24.93
N ALA A 223 -1.85 -2.29 25.03
CA ALA A 223 -0.73 -1.94 25.91
C ALA A 223 0.02 -0.68 25.46
N ILE A 224 0.30 -0.55 24.15
CA ILE A 224 0.95 0.65 23.60
C ILE A 224 0.03 1.87 23.71
N LEU A 225 -1.27 1.71 23.44
CA LEU A 225 -2.22 2.80 23.50
C LEU A 225 -2.42 3.33 24.92
N ARG A 226 -2.47 2.45 25.93
CA ARG A 226 -2.50 2.88 27.33
C ARG A 226 -1.25 3.67 27.72
N ARG A 227 -0.08 3.23 27.27
CA ARG A 227 1.19 3.95 27.51
C ARG A 227 1.17 5.33 26.86
N ILE A 228 0.79 5.41 25.58
CA ILE A 228 0.67 6.67 24.84
C ILE A 228 -0.30 7.62 25.55
N ALA A 229 -1.50 7.14 25.90
CA ALA A 229 -2.52 7.94 26.56
C ALA A 229 -2.06 8.47 27.93
N ALA A 230 -1.39 7.64 28.74
CA ALA A 230 -0.83 8.07 30.02
C ALA A 230 0.21 9.19 29.86
N SER A 231 1.05 9.11 28.83
CA SER A 231 2.06 10.12 28.52
C SER A 231 1.50 11.40 27.89
N LEU A 232 0.29 11.37 27.35
CA LEU A 232 -0.37 12.51 26.69
C LEU A 232 -1.25 13.34 27.64
N GLN A 233 -1.37 12.98 28.93
CA GLN A 233 -2.18 13.74 29.89
C GLN A 233 -1.62 15.18 30.06
N PRO A 234 -2.34 16.22 29.61
CA PRO A 234 -1.83 17.58 29.60
C PRO A 234 -2.13 18.32 30.92
N THR A 235 -1.25 19.24 31.34
CA THR A 235 -1.53 20.15 32.47
C THR A 235 -1.12 21.62 32.25
N ALA A 236 -0.53 22.01 31.11
CA ALA A 236 -0.08 23.40 30.88
C ALA A 236 0.04 23.78 29.38
N PRO A 237 0.08 25.07 29.00
CA PRO A 237 0.27 25.54 27.62
C PRO A 237 1.53 25.02 26.90
N ALA A 238 2.63 24.82 27.63
CA ALA A 238 3.85 24.17 27.11
C ALA A 238 3.59 22.76 26.54
N ALA A 239 2.47 22.12 26.94
CA ALA A 239 2.05 20.85 26.38
C ALA A 239 1.66 20.95 24.90
N ALA A 240 1.04 22.05 24.47
CA ALA A 240 0.60 22.21 23.08
C ALA A 240 1.80 22.31 22.11
N GLU A 241 2.84 23.06 22.50
CA GLU A 241 4.07 23.20 21.72
C GLU A 241 4.83 21.87 21.65
N ALA A 242 4.97 21.17 22.78
CA ALA A 242 5.62 19.86 22.82
C ALA A 242 4.89 18.83 21.94
N ILE A 243 3.56 18.80 21.96
CA ILE A 243 2.74 17.94 21.09
C ILE A 243 2.97 18.29 19.61
N ALA A 244 2.90 19.58 19.25
CA ALA A 244 3.09 20.03 17.88
C ALA A 244 4.50 19.68 17.37
N HIS A 245 5.52 19.87 18.21
CA HIS A 245 6.90 19.50 17.91
C HIS A 245 7.04 17.98 17.71
N GLY A 246 6.47 17.17 18.59
CA GLY A 246 6.49 15.71 18.50
C GLY A 246 5.89 15.18 17.19
N VAL A 247 4.72 15.71 16.82
CA VAL A 247 4.08 15.41 15.55
C VAL A 247 4.95 15.83 14.36
N ALA A 248 5.49 17.05 14.37
CA ALA A 248 6.36 17.55 13.29
C ALA A 248 7.64 16.72 13.13
N ALA A 249 8.27 16.33 14.24
CA ALA A 249 9.44 15.47 14.25
C ALA A 249 9.12 14.09 13.67
N ALA A 250 8.00 13.48 14.07
CA ALA A 250 7.56 12.19 13.57
C ALA A 250 7.26 12.21 12.06
N ARG A 251 6.62 13.27 11.54
CA ARG A 251 6.44 13.47 10.09
C ARG A 251 7.78 13.50 9.36
N THR A 252 8.70 14.34 9.83
CA THR A 252 10.03 14.48 9.22
C THR A 252 10.77 13.15 9.20
N ALA A 253 10.70 12.38 10.30
CA ALA A 253 11.32 11.07 10.40
C ALA A 253 10.73 10.05 9.39
N LEU A 254 9.40 10.02 9.23
CA LEU A 254 8.73 9.16 8.24
C LEU A 254 9.12 9.53 6.79
N MET A 255 9.21 10.83 6.49
CA MET A 255 9.65 11.32 5.18
C MET A 255 11.11 10.97 4.90
N ALA A 256 11.98 11.11 5.92
CA ALA A 256 13.39 10.77 5.82
C ALA A 256 13.64 9.25 5.70
N GLY A 257 12.75 8.41 6.25
CA GLY A 257 12.85 6.94 6.16
C GLY A 257 12.92 6.42 4.73
N ARG A 258 12.28 7.11 3.78
CA ARG A 258 12.35 6.79 2.35
C ARG A 258 13.75 6.93 1.77
N ARG A 259 14.59 7.81 2.33
CA ARG A 259 15.98 8.02 1.91
C ARG A 259 16.93 6.90 2.35
N ARG A 260 16.55 6.15 3.40
CA ARG A 260 17.36 5.08 4.02
C ARG A 260 16.98 3.69 3.49
N MET A 261 16.46 3.63 2.28
CA MET A 261 16.08 2.36 1.66
C MET A 261 17.31 1.48 1.45
N GLU A 262 17.23 0.24 1.94
CA GLU A 262 18.29 -0.76 1.73
C GLU A 262 18.08 -1.45 0.37
N PHE A 263 19.19 -1.68 -0.33
CA PHE A 263 19.20 -2.35 -1.62
C PHE A 263 20.09 -3.60 -1.56
N ILE A 264 19.54 -4.72 -2.04
CA ILE A 264 20.20 -6.01 -2.14
C ILE A 264 20.19 -6.36 -3.63
N ASP A 265 21.37 -6.61 -4.21
CA ASP A 265 21.54 -6.91 -5.64
C ASP A 265 20.88 -5.88 -6.57
N GLY A 266 20.92 -4.60 -6.19
CA GLY A 266 20.35 -3.50 -6.97
C GLY A 266 18.84 -3.29 -6.80
N TRP A 267 18.21 -3.92 -5.82
CA TRP A 267 16.77 -3.79 -5.56
C TRP A 267 16.45 -3.70 -4.07
N SER A 268 15.48 -2.84 -3.71
CA SER A 268 14.85 -2.92 -2.41
C SER A 268 13.70 -3.92 -2.45
N TYR A 269 13.56 -4.72 -1.40
CA TYR A 269 12.52 -5.73 -1.29
C TYR A 269 11.55 -5.38 -0.16
N PRO A 270 10.25 -5.68 -0.31
CA PRO A 270 9.29 -5.46 0.77
C PRO A 270 9.62 -6.37 1.96
N ARG A 271 9.28 -5.92 3.17
CA ARG A 271 9.35 -6.78 4.35
C ARG A 271 8.25 -7.84 4.26
N ALA A 272 8.48 -9.00 4.88
CA ALA A 272 7.55 -10.12 4.83
C ALA A 272 6.14 -9.80 5.38
N ASN A 273 6.04 -8.84 6.32
CA ASN A 273 4.80 -8.38 6.94
C ASN A 273 4.11 -7.23 6.16
N LEU A 274 4.51 -6.94 4.91
CA LEU A 274 3.78 -5.97 4.08
C LEU A 274 2.30 -6.39 3.98
N GLY A 275 1.40 -5.45 4.21
CA GLY A 275 -0.05 -5.67 4.12
C GLY A 275 -0.66 -6.39 5.33
N ASN A 276 0.15 -6.92 6.25
CA ASN A 276 -0.25 -7.54 7.52
C ASN A 276 0.78 -7.15 8.58
N PHE A 277 0.63 -5.96 9.16
CA PHE A 277 1.76 -5.28 9.80
C PHE A 277 2.00 -5.69 11.25
N ASP A 278 1.07 -6.42 11.86
CA ASP A 278 1.05 -6.69 13.29
C ASP A 278 1.31 -5.41 14.10
N GLN A 279 2.35 -5.40 14.92
CA GLN A 279 2.76 -4.25 15.74
C GLN A 279 3.95 -3.46 15.13
N ASP A 280 4.27 -3.64 13.85
CA ASP A 280 5.24 -2.81 13.12
C ASP A 280 4.60 -1.48 12.68
N TYR A 281 4.24 -0.65 13.67
CA TYR A 281 3.51 0.59 13.46
C TYR A 281 4.23 1.58 12.55
N ARG A 282 5.57 1.61 12.62
CA ARG A 282 6.39 2.48 11.77
C ARG A 282 6.36 2.03 10.32
N TYR A 283 6.44 0.72 10.06
CA TYR A 283 6.33 0.22 8.70
C TYR A 283 4.93 0.42 8.13
N ARG A 284 3.89 0.15 8.93
CA ARG A 284 2.48 0.43 8.59
C ARG A 284 2.27 1.89 8.20
N ALA A 285 2.75 2.82 9.03
CA ALA A 285 2.67 4.27 8.76
C ALA A 285 3.43 4.68 7.50
N ALA A 286 4.63 4.12 7.28
CA ALA A 286 5.40 4.40 6.07
C ALA A 286 4.68 3.89 4.81
N VAL A 287 4.09 2.68 4.84
CA VAL A 287 3.34 2.13 3.71
C VAL A 287 2.07 2.94 3.45
N ALA A 288 1.36 3.39 4.48
CA ALA A 288 0.18 4.26 4.33
C ALA A 288 0.49 5.58 3.59
N LEU A 289 1.72 6.11 3.71
CA LEU A 289 2.15 7.29 2.96
C LEU A 289 2.59 6.97 1.52
N TRP A 290 3.32 5.87 1.33
CA TRP A 290 4.08 5.65 0.10
C TRP A 290 3.49 4.59 -0.84
N GLY A 291 2.59 3.76 -0.35
CA GLY A 291 2.02 2.64 -1.07
C GLY A 291 0.74 2.14 -0.42
N ILE A 292 -0.17 3.07 -0.07
CA ILE A 292 -1.44 2.71 0.54
C ILE A 292 -2.22 1.74 -0.37
N GLY A 293 -2.84 0.73 0.25
CA GLY A 293 -3.49 -0.35 -0.48
C GLY A 293 -2.53 -1.43 -0.98
N ALA A 294 -1.27 -1.46 -0.52
CA ALA A 294 -0.34 -2.54 -0.84
C ALA A 294 -0.92 -3.91 -0.47
N LEU A 295 -0.73 -4.87 -1.38
CA LEU A 295 -1.08 -6.27 -1.14
C LEU A 295 -0.01 -6.97 -0.29
N PRO A 296 -0.37 -8.05 0.42
CA PRO A 296 0.61 -8.91 1.07
C PRO A 296 1.60 -9.51 0.09
N VAL A 297 2.83 -9.79 0.54
CA VAL A 297 3.91 -10.29 -0.34
C VAL A 297 3.57 -11.58 -1.07
N ALA A 298 2.72 -12.43 -0.49
CA ALA A 298 2.24 -13.66 -1.14
C ALA A 298 1.34 -13.41 -2.36
N GLU A 299 0.71 -12.23 -2.43
CA GLU A 299 -0.11 -11.81 -3.56
C GLU A 299 0.72 -11.01 -4.57
N ALA A 300 1.49 -10.02 -4.10
CA ALA A 300 2.34 -9.22 -4.95
C ALA A 300 3.57 -8.67 -4.20
N MET A 301 4.74 -8.77 -4.81
CA MET A 301 5.95 -8.09 -4.36
C MET A 301 6.25 -6.86 -5.22
N TYR A 302 6.60 -5.76 -4.56
CA TYR A 302 6.95 -4.48 -5.17
C TYR A 302 8.42 -4.16 -4.87
N MET A 303 9.30 -4.33 -5.85
CA MET A 303 10.73 -4.07 -5.70
C MET A 303 11.09 -2.76 -6.37
N ARG A 304 11.80 -1.88 -5.69
CA ARG A 304 12.30 -0.64 -6.28
C ARG A 304 13.77 -0.78 -6.66
N ALA A 305 14.11 -0.46 -7.90
CA ALA A 305 15.49 -0.57 -8.37
C ALA A 305 16.37 0.53 -7.75
N ALA A 306 17.64 0.20 -7.53
CA ALA A 306 18.68 1.11 -7.07
C ALA A 306 19.24 1.89 -8.27
N GLY A 307 18.82 3.15 -8.44
CA GLY A 307 19.47 4.06 -9.38
C GLY A 307 20.75 4.70 -8.82
N ASN A 308 21.45 5.44 -9.68
CA ASN A 308 22.76 6.07 -9.42
C ASN A 308 22.70 7.45 -8.72
N ARG A 309 21.52 7.95 -8.34
CA ARG A 309 21.31 9.22 -7.63
C ARG A 309 20.88 9.01 -6.17
N GLU A 310 20.82 10.10 -5.39
CA GLU A 310 20.28 10.07 -4.01
C GLU A 310 18.90 9.40 -3.98
N ASN A 311 18.60 8.72 -2.88
CA ASN A 311 17.38 7.95 -2.68
C ASN A 311 17.22 6.78 -3.65
N GLY A 312 18.26 6.40 -4.43
CA GLY A 312 18.18 5.33 -5.43
C GLY A 312 17.35 5.71 -6.65
N PHE A 313 17.26 7.00 -6.99
CA PHE A 313 16.68 7.43 -8.26
C PHE A 313 17.68 7.25 -9.41
N PHE A 314 17.17 7.16 -10.63
CA PHE A 314 17.99 7.08 -11.85
C PHE A 314 18.18 8.47 -12.44
N ASP A 315 19.38 8.74 -12.95
CA ASP A 315 19.62 9.88 -13.82
C ASP A 315 18.84 9.73 -15.12
N GLY A 316 17.93 10.67 -15.41
CA GLY A 316 17.16 10.68 -16.65
C GLY A 316 17.97 10.96 -17.92
N MET A 317 19.24 11.37 -17.81
CA MET A 317 20.11 11.63 -18.97
C MET A 317 20.85 10.38 -19.48
N ALA A 318 20.94 9.33 -18.65
CA ALA A 318 21.63 8.10 -19.01
C ALA A 318 20.65 7.05 -19.55
N ASP A 319 21.19 6.12 -20.35
CA ASP A 319 20.47 4.95 -20.82
C ASP A 319 20.82 3.74 -19.94
N TYR A 320 19.85 2.88 -19.71
CA TYR A 320 19.96 1.70 -18.86
C TYR A 320 19.35 0.48 -19.54
N GLN A 321 19.71 -0.69 -19.02
CA GLN A 321 19.14 -1.96 -19.43
C GLN A 321 18.83 -2.84 -18.22
N LEU A 322 17.76 -3.63 -18.34
CA LEU A 322 17.45 -4.72 -17.43
C LEU A 322 17.36 -6.01 -18.23
N HIS A 323 18.24 -6.96 -17.92
CA HIS A 323 18.23 -8.29 -18.53
C HIS A 323 17.55 -9.28 -17.59
N LEU A 324 16.39 -9.81 -17.99
CA LEU A 324 15.59 -10.76 -17.24
C LEU A 324 15.71 -12.17 -17.84
N PRO A 325 15.84 -13.22 -17.03
CA PRO A 325 15.84 -14.59 -17.53
C PRO A 325 14.47 -14.92 -18.15
N ALA A 326 14.43 -15.98 -18.97
CA ALA A 326 13.23 -16.37 -19.72
C ALA A 326 11.99 -16.58 -18.83
N ARG A 327 12.19 -17.00 -17.58
CA ARG A 327 11.14 -17.24 -16.59
C ARG A 327 11.54 -16.69 -15.23
N LEU A 328 10.62 -15.93 -14.63
CA LEU A 328 10.70 -15.54 -13.21
C LEU A 328 9.96 -16.59 -12.37
N PRO A 329 10.34 -16.82 -11.09
CA PRO A 329 9.67 -17.78 -10.23
C PRO A 329 8.32 -17.23 -9.72
N LEU A 330 7.34 -17.15 -10.62
CA LEU A 330 6.00 -16.59 -10.39
C LEU A 330 4.93 -17.59 -10.84
N ASN A 331 3.75 -17.51 -10.24
CA ASN A 331 2.52 -18.17 -10.72
C ASN A 331 1.55 -17.19 -11.39
N GLY A 332 1.85 -15.89 -11.34
CA GLY A 332 1.09 -14.83 -12.01
C GLY A 332 1.92 -14.21 -13.12
N PHE A 333 2.12 -12.91 -13.03
CA PHE A 333 2.76 -12.10 -14.05
C PHE A 333 3.72 -11.07 -13.44
N TRP A 334 4.46 -10.35 -14.28
CA TRP A 334 5.29 -9.24 -13.83
C TRP A 334 5.17 -7.99 -14.70
N SER A 335 5.57 -6.86 -14.12
CA SER A 335 5.72 -5.60 -14.85
C SER A 335 6.81 -4.73 -14.23
N LEU A 336 7.60 -4.06 -15.08
CA LEU A 336 8.47 -2.96 -14.70
C LEU A 336 7.77 -1.66 -15.05
N THR A 337 7.41 -0.89 -14.03
CA THR A 337 6.75 0.43 -14.20
C THR A 337 7.72 1.54 -13.86
N MET A 338 7.61 2.63 -14.60
CA MET A 338 8.48 3.78 -14.45
C MET A 338 7.71 5.03 -14.03
N TYR A 339 8.34 5.80 -13.15
CA TYR A 339 7.77 7.00 -12.56
C TYR A 339 8.74 8.17 -12.64
N GLU A 340 8.24 9.32 -13.04
CA GLU A 340 8.89 10.61 -12.84
C GLU A 340 8.83 10.98 -11.36
N VAL A 341 9.93 11.55 -10.85
CA VAL A 341 10.01 12.08 -9.49
C VAL A 341 9.53 13.52 -9.51
N ALA A 342 8.40 13.80 -8.85
CA ALA A 342 7.91 15.16 -8.64
C ALA A 342 8.73 15.92 -7.59
N ASP A 343 8.55 17.24 -7.50
CA ASP A 343 9.32 18.12 -6.60
C ASP A 343 9.18 17.72 -5.11
N ASP A 344 8.03 17.17 -4.72
CA ASP A 344 7.76 16.66 -3.37
C ASP A 344 8.21 15.19 -3.17
N ASN A 345 8.96 14.65 -4.12
CA ASN A 345 9.40 13.26 -4.25
C ASN A 345 8.28 12.25 -4.48
N GLN A 346 7.03 12.64 -4.72
CA GLN A 346 6.02 11.70 -5.17
C GLN A 346 6.36 11.12 -6.54
N LEU A 347 5.83 9.93 -6.84
CA LEU A 347 6.16 9.17 -8.04
C LEU A 347 4.92 9.04 -8.90
N PHE A 348 5.00 9.56 -10.12
CA PHE A 348 3.87 9.56 -11.05
C PHE A 348 4.27 9.04 -12.42
N LEU A 349 3.30 8.46 -13.13
CA LEU A 349 3.52 8.10 -14.53
C LEU A 349 3.74 9.39 -15.33
N THR A 350 4.54 9.30 -16.39
CA THR A 350 4.93 10.47 -17.19
C THR A 350 4.54 10.29 -18.64
N GLU A 351 4.14 11.37 -19.29
CA GLU A 351 3.83 11.37 -20.72
C GLU A 351 5.06 10.90 -21.52
N ASN A 352 4.84 10.02 -22.49
CA ASN A 352 5.90 9.56 -23.38
C ASN A 352 5.36 9.18 -24.77
N PRO A 353 6.22 9.10 -25.80
CA PRO A 353 5.80 8.91 -27.19
C PRO A 353 5.01 7.62 -27.46
N LEU A 354 5.20 6.58 -26.64
CA LEU A 354 4.51 5.30 -26.81
C LEU A 354 3.22 5.20 -25.97
N GLY A 355 2.94 6.17 -25.09
CA GLY A 355 1.93 5.98 -24.05
C GLY A 355 2.20 4.77 -23.16
N ARG A 356 3.47 4.34 -23.05
CA ARG A 356 3.89 3.13 -22.34
C ARG A 356 4.48 3.50 -20.99
N TYR A 357 3.76 3.19 -19.91
CA TYR A 357 4.22 3.50 -18.55
C TYR A 357 4.78 2.28 -17.81
N ALA A 358 4.46 1.08 -18.32
CA ALA A 358 5.00 -0.19 -17.83
C ALA A 358 5.31 -1.12 -19.00
N ILE A 359 6.26 -2.03 -18.80
CA ILE A 359 6.56 -3.15 -19.68
C ILE A 359 6.54 -4.45 -18.88
N GLY A 360 6.00 -5.52 -19.43
CA GLY A 360 5.81 -6.79 -18.74
C GLY A 360 5.82 -7.98 -19.69
N ASP A 361 5.62 -9.17 -19.15
CA ASP A 361 5.44 -10.42 -19.90
C ASP A 361 4.27 -10.40 -20.90
N ARG A 362 3.33 -9.47 -20.67
CA ARG A 362 2.11 -9.25 -21.45
C ARG A 362 2.21 -8.10 -22.45
N THR A 363 3.37 -7.45 -22.56
CA THR A 363 3.52 -6.35 -23.52
C THR A 363 3.46 -6.89 -24.95
N GLU A 364 2.53 -6.36 -25.74
CA GLU A 364 2.39 -6.72 -27.15
C GLU A 364 3.67 -6.39 -27.94
N GLY A 365 4.10 -7.33 -28.78
CA GLY A 365 5.29 -7.17 -29.62
C GLY A 365 6.64 -7.34 -28.92
N LEU A 366 6.66 -7.75 -27.63
CA LEU A 366 7.89 -7.96 -26.89
C LEU A 366 8.84 -8.94 -27.61
N ARG A 367 10.11 -8.55 -27.77
CA ARG A 367 11.16 -9.36 -28.41
C ARG A 367 11.96 -10.13 -27.37
N ARG A 368 12.10 -11.43 -27.58
CA ARG A 368 12.94 -12.30 -26.74
C ARG A 368 14.27 -12.54 -27.41
N ASN A 369 15.31 -12.69 -26.59
CA ASN A 369 16.61 -13.17 -27.04
C ASN A 369 16.53 -14.67 -27.40
N PRO A 370 17.53 -15.23 -28.10
CA PRO A 370 17.52 -16.65 -28.51
C PRO A 370 17.39 -17.66 -27.36
N ASP A 371 17.88 -17.34 -26.17
CA ASP A 371 17.76 -18.15 -24.94
C ASP A 371 16.41 -17.95 -24.22
N GLY A 372 15.50 -17.16 -24.80
CA GLY A 372 14.20 -16.83 -24.24
C GLY A 372 14.20 -15.69 -23.21
N SER A 373 15.38 -15.19 -22.81
CA SER A 373 15.52 -14.01 -21.94
C SER A 373 14.98 -12.75 -22.61
N ILE A 374 14.79 -11.69 -21.82
CA ILE A 374 14.29 -10.40 -22.29
C ILE A 374 15.26 -9.31 -21.83
N THR A 375 15.72 -8.48 -22.76
CA THR A 375 16.43 -7.24 -22.44
C THR A 375 15.47 -6.07 -22.59
N ILE A 376 15.21 -5.35 -21.50
CA ILE A 376 14.44 -4.11 -21.47
C ILE A 376 15.41 -2.94 -21.61
N TRP A 377 15.14 -2.04 -22.56
CA TRP A 377 15.92 -0.82 -22.76
C TRP A 377 15.20 0.34 -22.08
N ILE A 378 15.91 1.14 -21.28
CA ILE A 378 15.31 2.18 -20.43
C ILE A 378 16.07 3.46 -20.69
N GLY A 379 15.40 4.49 -21.19
CA GLY A 379 16.07 5.72 -21.61
C GLY A 379 15.10 6.69 -22.27
N ARG A 380 15.51 7.94 -22.44
CA ARG A 380 14.67 8.97 -23.08
C ARG A 380 14.57 8.81 -24.59
N ASN A 381 15.63 8.29 -25.19
CA ASN A 381 15.73 8.12 -26.63
C ASN A 381 15.33 6.69 -26.99
N ASP A 382 14.64 6.54 -28.12
CA ASP A 382 14.33 5.24 -28.68
C ASP A 382 15.65 4.54 -29.08
N PRO A 383 15.94 3.32 -28.56
CA PRO A 383 17.14 2.57 -28.92
C PRO A 383 17.15 2.09 -30.39
N GLY A 384 16.02 2.19 -31.09
CA GLY A 384 15.87 1.94 -32.52
C GLY A 384 15.81 0.46 -32.93
N GLY A 385 15.26 0.22 -34.12
CA GLY A 385 15.14 -1.13 -34.70
C GLY A 385 14.29 -2.07 -33.84
N ASP A 386 14.72 -3.33 -33.72
CA ASP A 386 14.00 -4.33 -32.91
C ASP A 386 14.01 -4.01 -31.40
N ARG A 387 14.93 -3.15 -30.94
CA ARG A 387 15.04 -2.76 -29.53
C ARG A 387 13.88 -1.87 -29.08
N THR A 388 13.26 -1.11 -29.99
CA THR A 388 12.08 -0.28 -29.73
C THR A 388 10.95 -1.07 -29.10
N ALA A 389 10.78 -2.34 -29.50
CA ALA A 389 9.72 -3.20 -28.97
C ALA A 389 9.85 -3.41 -27.44
N ASN A 390 11.08 -3.44 -26.92
CA ASN A 390 11.39 -3.64 -25.51
C ASN A 390 11.75 -2.34 -24.78
N TRP A 391 11.51 -1.19 -25.38
CA TRP A 391 11.86 0.10 -24.80
C TRP A 391 10.81 0.56 -23.77
N LEU A 392 11.29 1.07 -22.62
CA LEU A 392 10.53 1.76 -21.60
C LEU A 392 10.96 3.25 -21.56
N PRO A 393 10.14 4.17 -22.11
CA PRO A 393 10.57 5.55 -22.37
C PRO A 393 10.66 6.47 -21.15
N ALA A 394 11.88 6.86 -20.73
CA ALA A 394 12.11 7.72 -19.55
C ALA A 394 11.47 9.13 -19.63
N PRO A 395 11.19 9.78 -18.49
CA PRO A 395 10.62 11.12 -18.48
C PRO A 395 11.49 12.12 -19.24
N LYS A 396 10.86 13.10 -19.90
CA LYS A 396 11.54 14.14 -20.70
C LYS A 396 12.56 14.96 -19.90
N ARG A 397 12.36 15.10 -18.58
CA ARG A 397 13.21 15.87 -17.66
C ARG A 397 13.28 15.18 -16.29
N GLY A 398 14.25 15.59 -15.49
CA GLY A 398 14.38 15.14 -14.11
C GLY A 398 14.82 13.67 -13.97
N PRO A 399 14.95 13.21 -12.72
CA PRO A 399 15.24 11.81 -12.41
C PRO A 399 13.97 10.95 -12.47
N PHE A 400 14.17 9.63 -12.48
CA PHE A 400 13.06 8.67 -12.46
C PHE A 400 13.27 7.53 -11.45
N SER A 401 12.20 6.79 -11.19
CA SER A 401 12.19 5.60 -10.35
C SER A 401 11.60 4.43 -11.11
N LEU A 402 12.16 3.24 -10.91
CA LEU A 402 11.65 1.99 -11.47
C LEU A 402 11.11 1.09 -10.35
N ILE A 403 9.93 0.54 -10.55
CA ILE A 403 9.33 -0.44 -9.64
C ILE A 403 8.97 -1.70 -10.43
N MET A 404 9.58 -2.82 -10.06
CA MET A 404 9.19 -4.15 -10.52
C MET A 404 8.05 -4.67 -9.65
N ARG A 405 6.98 -5.13 -10.28
CA ARG A 405 5.86 -5.81 -9.65
C ARG A 405 5.88 -7.28 -10.06
N CYS A 406 5.84 -8.16 -9.09
CA CYS A 406 5.79 -9.60 -9.29
C CYS A 406 4.56 -10.16 -8.59
N TYR A 407 3.61 -10.67 -9.36
CA TYR A 407 2.34 -11.19 -8.86
C TYR A 407 2.40 -12.70 -8.68
N LEU A 408 1.84 -13.16 -7.56
CA LEU A 408 1.87 -14.54 -7.11
C LEU A 408 3.30 -15.12 -7.10
N PRO A 409 4.25 -14.48 -6.39
CA PRO A 409 5.62 -14.95 -6.33
C PRO A 409 5.70 -16.33 -5.68
N ARG A 410 6.56 -17.21 -6.23
CA ARG A 410 6.83 -18.52 -5.64
C ARG A 410 7.76 -18.40 -4.44
N GLN A 411 7.87 -19.49 -3.69
CA GLN A 411 8.61 -19.54 -2.44
C GLN A 411 10.09 -19.16 -2.58
N GLU A 412 10.70 -19.38 -3.74
CA GLU A 412 12.09 -19.00 -4.00
C GLU A 412 12.28 -17.49 -3.94
N MET A 413 11.35 -16.71 -4.50
CA MET A 413 11.40 -15.25 -4.43
C MET A 413 11.00 -14.74 -3.04
N LEU A 414 9.93 -15.30 -2.45
CA LEU A 414 9.46 -14.93 -1.11
C LEU A 414 10.52 -15.13 -0.02
N ALA A 415 11.26 -16.24 -0.10
CA ALA A 415 12.33 -16.56 0.83
C ALA A 415 13.69 -15.93 0.45
N GLY A 416 13.74 -15.16 -0.64
CA GLY A 416 14.97 -14.51 -1.10
C GLY A 416 16.05 -15.44 -1.65
N ARG A 417 15.71 -16.70 -1.97
CA ARG A 417 16.60 -17.66 -2.65
C ARG A 417 16.79 -17.36 -4.14
N TRP A 418 15.86 -16.59 -4.71
CA TRP A 418 15.97 -16.02 -6.04
C TRP A 418 15.82 -14.51 -5.94
N ARG A 419 16.70 -13.76 -6.61
CA ARG A 419 16.74 -12.29 -6.63
C ARG A 419 16.76 -11.78 -8.07
N LEU A 420 16.19 -10.60 -8.28
CA LEU A 420 16.18 -9.94 -9.58
C LEU A 420 17.61 -9.55 -10.00
N PRO A 421 17.95 -9.69 -11.29
CA PRO A 421 19.14 -9.04 -11.86
C PRO A 421 19.04 -7.52 -11.70
N ALA A 422 20.15 -6.86 -11.39
CA ALA A 422 20.21 -5.40 -11.26
C ALA A 422 19.95 -4.70 -12.61
N VAL A 423 19.37 -3.49 -12.55
CA VAL A 423 19.38 -2.55 -13.66
C VAL A 423 20.81 -1.99 -13.82
N ARG A 424 21.30 -1.92 -15.05
CA ARG A 424 22.68 -1.47 -15.37
C ARG A 424 22.64 -0.34 -16.38
N GLU A 425 23.61 0.57 -16.35
CA GLU A 425 23.80 1.55 -17.42
C GLU A 425 24.10 0.81 -18.75
N ALA A 426 23.53 1.31 -19.85
CA ALA A 426 23.71 0.75 -21.18
C ALA A 426 25.03 1.29 -21.77
N GLY A 427 26.03 0.42 -21.94
CA GLY A 427 27.35 0.79 -22.50
C GLY A 427 28.55 0.57 -21.57
N GLY A 428 28.36 -0.05 -20.40
CA GLY A 428 29.41 -0.51 -19.49
C GLY A 428 29.69 -2.01 -19.56
#